data_AF-A0A1X1TZJ9-F1
#
_entry.id   AF-A0A1X1TZJ9-F1
#
_cell.length_a   1.000
_cell.length_b   1.000
_cell.length_c   1.000
_cell.angle_alpha   90.00
_cell.angle_beta   90.00
_cell.angle_gamma   90.00
#
_symmetry.space_group_name_H-M   'P 1'
#
loop_
_entity.id
_entity.type
_entity.pdbx_description
1 polymer ?
#
loop_
_entity_poly.entity_id
_entity_poly.type
_entity_poly.pdbx_seq_one_letter_code
_entity_poly.pdbx_strand_id
1 'polypeptide(L)'
;MTAALPCPREVAGTPTVAPGWRLERITEPSRLFGANGLRTGPDGRVYVAQVTGSQISALDASTGELAVVSARGGDVVAPDDVAFDADGILYATEVMDARVSALDPSGRSRILRDDLPCANGITVYRDRLFVGECREGGRLMELDRGTGAQRILAENLPSPNAMEVGPDGLLYFPVMTANEIWRIDPFAAGATPQRVAADLGVPDSVKFDAEGCIVSTQAASGQVLRIDPRTGTATVLAQLQPGLDNCTFVDGRLLVSNFTGEITEISGAGQIRTVLPGGLNWPLDLTVDAAGRLYVADGTYFYAVTPGGRLETQGMLFSPGYPGFVRGVTAVGPGEFVVTTSGGQVARYQPAQSSSEVLADGFDQLYGVAAGPAGVAVTEFGTGRVLGVRAGAHEVLATGLAGPVGIDATDDGAYLVAESGAGRVVRVDGSRHQTVVDELVRPQGIARAGRTLYVVDAGRRQVLAVDLGTGARQVIAEGLPIGPPPGVTPKPLNGMPPFSGPQGPFAGITRHPDGTLFISADGDGSVLALHPVGP
;
A
#
# COMPACT_ATOMS: atom_id res chain seq x y z
N MET A 1 -1.36 -31.95 5.20
CA MET A 1 -0.99 -31.04 4.11
C MET A 1 -2.05 -31.11 3.04
N THR A 2 -3.07 -30.27 3.13
CA THR A 2 -3.91 -29.95 1.97
C THR A 2 -3.04 -29.16 1.00
N ALA A 3 -3.05 -29.53 -0.27
CA ALA A 3 -2.26 -28.87 -1.29
C ALA A 3 -2.64 -27.38 -1.34
N ALA A 4 -1.71 -26.50 -0.98
CA ALA A 4 -1.87 -25.09 -1.20
C ALA A 4 -2.13 -24.89 -2.70
N LEU A 5 -3.28 -24.34 -3.04
CA LEU A 5 -3.62 -24.11 -4.44
C LEU A 5 -2.61 -23.10 -5.00
N PRO A 6 -2.09 -23.31 -6.22
CA PRO A 6 -1.27 -22.30 -6.89
C PRO A 6 -2.03 -20.98 -6.82
N CYS A 7 -1.35 -19.87 -6.50
CA CYS A 7 -1.96 -18.56 -6.64
C CYS A 7 -2.45 -18.47 -8.08
N PRO A 8 -3.77 -18.41 -8.33
CA PRO A 8 -4.23 -18.26 -9.69
C PRO A 8 -3.64 -16.94 -10.16
N ARG A 9 -2.75 -16.98 -11.15
CA ARG A 9 -2.62 -15.82 -12.04
C ARG A 9 -4.04 -15.56 -12.49
N GLU A 10 -4.62 -14.44 -12.09
CA GLU A 10 -5.97 -14.10 -12.47
C GLU A 10 -6.00 -14.18 -14.00
N VAL A 11 -6.67 -15.19 -14.55
CA VAL A 11 -6.98 -15.21 -15.97
C VAL A 11 -8.18 -14.29 -16.09
N ALA A 12 -7.95 -13.00 -15.86
CA ALA A 12 -8.83 -11.97 -16.36
C ALA A 12 -8.95 -12.27 -17.86
N GLY A 13 -10.18 -12.45 -18.35
CA GLY A 13 -10.40 -12.64 -19.79
C GLY A 13 -9.66 -11.55 -20.55
N THR A 14 -9.10 -11.89 -21.71
CA THR A 14 -8.37 -10.90 -22.52
C THR A 14 -9.28 -9.68 -22.73
N PRO A 15 -8.86 -8.47 -22.30
CA PRO A 15 -9.69 -7.29 -22.45
C PRO A 15 -10.07 -7.08 -23.92
N THR A 16 -11.31 -6.66 -24.16
CA THR A 16 -11.76 -6.27 -25.50
C THR A 16 -11.69 -4.76 -25.63
N VAL A 17 -11.40 -4.29 -26.84
CA VAL A 17 -11.31 -2.86 -27.16
C VAL A 17 -12.16 -2.53 -28.36
N ALA A 18 -12.76 -1.34 -28.35
CA ALA A 18 -13.57 -0.84 -29.45
C ALA A 18 -12.72 -0.49 -30.69
N PRO A 19 -13.33 -0.48 -31.88
CA PRO A 19 -12.69 0.06 -33.08
C PRO A 19 -12.16 1.48 -32.85
N GLY A 20 -10.98 1.79 -33.41
CA GLY A 20 -10.30 3.07 -33.22
C GLY A 20 -9.49 3.17 -31.93
N TRP A 21 -9.32 2.07 -31.18
CA TRP A 21 -8.51 2.02 -29.97
C TRP A 21 -7.59 0.80 -29.93
N ARG A 22 -6.44 0.95 -29.28
CA ARG A 22 -5.51 -0.14 -28.96
C ARG A 22 -5.17 -0.08 -27.49
N LEU A 23 -5.32 -1.21 -26.79
CA LEU A 23 -4.85 -1.36 -25.41
C LEU A 23 -3.40 -1.82 -25.38
N GLU A 24 -2.60 -1.17 -24.56
CA GLU A 24 -1.24 -1.54 -24.22
C GLU A 24 -1.10 -1.59 -22.70
N ARG A 25 -0.33 -2.56 -22.20
CA ARG A 25 0.06 -2.62 -20.80
C ARG A 25 1.41 -1.92 -20.64
N ILE A 26 1.45 -0.88 -19.83
CA ILE A 26 2.64 -0.04 -19.63
C ILE A 26 3.52 -0.61 -18.52
N THR A 27 2.94 -1.07 -17.42
CA THR A 27 3.68 -1.73 -16.34
C THR A 27 3.20 -3.16 -16.18
N GLU A 28 4.09 -4.07 -15.77
CA GLU A 28 3.73 -5.45 -15.49
C GLU A 28 2.76 -5.55 -14.29
N PRO A 29 1.90 -6.60 -14.24
CA PRO A 29 1.09 -6.87 -13.07
C PRO A 29 1.93 -7.23 -11.84
N SER A 30 1.47 -6.80 -10.69
CA SER A 30 2.11 -7.10 -9.41
C SER A 30 1.98 -8.58 -9.04
N ARG A 31 3.10 -9.16 -8.58
CA ARG A 31 3.14 -10.53 -8.06
C ARG A 31 2.66 -10.61 -6.62
N LEU A 32 2.92 -9.55 -5.87
CA LEU A 32 2.49 -9.29 -4.50
C LEU A 32 2.05 -7.83 -4.44
N PHE A 33 0.99 -7.54 -3.71
CA PHE A 33 0.56 -6.17 -3.46
C PHE A 33 1.15 -5.75 -2.12
N GLY A 34 2.46 -5.55 -2.12
CA GLY A 34 3.29 -5.35 -0.94
C GLY A 34 3.85 -6.66 -0.37
N ALA A 35 5.06 -6.57 0.19
CA ALA A 35 5.67 -7.62 0.98
C ALA A 35 6.13 -7.00 2.30
N ASN A 36 5.38 -7.28 3.35
CA ASN A 36 5.64 -6.75 4.68
C ASN A 36 6.44 -7.79 5.47
N GLY A 37 5.79 -8.46 6.41
CA GLY A 37 6.35 -9.55 7.19
C GLY A 37 6.77 -10.75 6.38
N LEU A 38 7.94 -11.30 6.72
CA LEU A 38 8.51 -12.51 6.16
C LEU A 38 8.82 -13.55 7.24
N ARG A 39 8.29 -14.75 7.07
CA ARG A 39 8.59 -15.87 7.97
C ARG A 39 8.74 -17.18 7.22
N THR A 40 9.88 -17.85 7.39
CA THR A 40 10.01 -19.24 6.98
C THR A 40 9.10 -20.12 7.85
N GLY A 41 8.17 -20.82 7.21
CA GLY A 41 7.25 -21.76 7.85
C GLY A 41 7.90 -23.13 8.10
N PRO A 42 7.21 -24.01 8.86
CA PRO A 42 7.70 -25.36 9.16
C PRO A 42 7.80 -26.28 7.94
N ASP A 43 7.19 -25.88 6.81
CA ASP A 43 7.23 -26.57 5.51
C ASP A 43 8.40 -26.11 4.62
N GLY A 44 9.25 -25.19 5.11
CA GLY A 44 10.37 -24.62 4.35
C GLY A 44 9.98 -23.55 3.33
N ARG A 45 8.70 -23.18 3.24
CA ARG A 45 8.24 -22.05 2.41
C ARG A 45 8.35 -20.74 3.17
N VAL A 46 8.44 -19.64 2.44
CA VAL A 46 8.46 -18.29 3.03
C VAL A 46 7.08 -17.68 2.96
N TYR A 47 6.49 -17.44 4.11
CA TYR A 47 5.18 -16.80 4.23
C TYR A 47 5.36 -15.29 4.20
N VAL A 48 4.60 -14.65 3.33
CA VAL A 48 4.62 -13.22 3.05
C VAL A 48 3.28 -12.62 3.43
N ALA A 49 3.28 -11.76 4.43
CA ALA A 49 2.14 -10.94 4.79
C ALA A 49 2.09 -9.69 3.88
N GLN A 50 0.89 -9.32 3.46
CA GLN A 50 0.65 -8.20 2.54
C GLN A 50 -0.41 -7.28 3.13
N VAL A 51 0.01 -6.11 3.61
CA VAL A 51 -0.89 -5.14 4.24
C VAL A 51 -1.88 -4.60 3.21
N THR A 52 -1.39 -4.03 2.10
CA THR A 52 -2.23 -3.46 1.03
C THR A 52 -2.93 -4.55 0.22
N GLY A 53 -2.27 -5.69 -0.02
CA GLY A 53 -2.89 -6.87 -0.61
C GLY A 53 -3.98 -7.52 0.24
N SER A 54 -3.96 -7.27 1.56
CA SER A 54 -4.83 -7.89 2.55
C SER A 54 -4.88 -9.42 2.43
N GLN A 55 -3.71 -10.03 2.28
CA GLN A 55 -3.56 -11.47 2.07
C GLN A 55 -2.26 -12.01 2.64
N ILE A 56 -2.19 -13.34 2.81
CA ILE A 56 -0.95 -14.06 3.15
C ILE A 56 -0.65 -15.02 2.01
N SER A 57 0.58 -15.02 1.53
CA SER A 57 1.06 -15.94 0.49
C SER A 57 2.23 -16.78 0.99
N ALA A 58 2.37 -18.00 0.47
CA ALA A 58 3.54 -18.85 0.70
C ALA A 58 4.37 -18.91 -0.60
N LEU A 59 5.64 -18.52 -0.50
CA LEU A 59 6.63 -18.51 -1.56
C LEU A 59 7.53 -19.75 -1.48
N ASP A 60 7.64 -20.46 -2.59
CA ASP A 60 8.76 -21.37 -2.82
C ASP A 60 9.96 -20.55 -3.30
N ALA A 61 10.96 -20.37 -2.43
CA ALA A 61 12.13 -19.55 -2.70
C ALA A 61 13.02 -20.11 -3.83
N SER A 62 12.88 -21.39 -4.19
CA SER A 62 13.68 -22.02 -5.24
C SER A 62 13.09 -21.82 -6.63
N THR A 63 11.75 -21.79 -6.74
CA THR A 63 11.03 -21.67 -8.00
C THR A 63 10.43 -20.28 -8.24
N GLY A 64 10.21 -19.49 -7.18
CA GLY A 64 9.48 -18.23 -7.25
C GLY A 64 7.95 -18.41 -7.36
N GLU A 65 7.45 -19.62 -7.13
CA GLU A 65 6.01 -19.91 -7.13
C GLU A 65 5.34 -19.42 -5.85
N LEU A 66 4.13 -18.88 -6.00
CA LEU A 66 3.31 -18.37 -4.91
C LEU A 66 2.05 -19.22 -4.76
N ALA A 67 1.67 -19.48 -3.51
CA ALA A 67 0.38 -20.05 -3.16
C ALA A 67 -0.35 -19.12 -2.18
N VAL A 68 -1.68 -19.03 -2.27
CA VAL A 68 -2.47 -18.21 -1.34
C VAL A 68 -2.77 -19.01 -0.08
N VAL A 69 -2.46 -18.44 1.07
CA VAL A 69 -2.70 -19.03 2.41
C VAL A 69 -3.95 -18.42 3.04
N SER A 70 -4.04 -17.09 2.99
CA SER A 70 -5.25 -16.33 3.33
C SER A 70 -5.51 -15.35 2.20
N ALA A 71 -6.68 -15.43 1.57
CA ALA A 71 -7.02 -14.61 0.41
C ALA A 71 -7.58 -13.23 0.80
N ARG A 72 -7.46 -12.26 -0.11
CA ARG A 72 -8.17 -10.98 -0.03
C ARG A 72 -9.67 -11.22 0.15
N GLY A 73 -10.28 -10.50 1.10
CA GLY A 73 -11.69 -10.69 1.49
C GLY A 73 -11.93 -11.85 2.46
N GLY A 74 -10.90 -12.62 2.80
CA GLY A 74 -10.92 -13.65 3.83
C GLY A 74 -10.90 -13.08 5.24
N ASP A 75 -10.65 -13.94 6.23
CA ASP A 75 -10.79 -13.57 7.65
C ASP A 75 -9.63 -12.78 8.25
N VAL A 76 -8.44 -12.88 7.67
CA VAL A 76 -7.29 -12.06 8.02
C VAL A 76 -7.24 -10.86 7.07
N VAL A 77 -7.20 -9.66 7.64
CA VAL A 77 -7.30 -8.36 6.99
C VAL A 77 -6.03 -7.58 7.25
N ALA A 78 -5.43 -7.02 6.19
CA ALA A 78 -4.19 -6.24 6.28
C ALA A 78 -3.10 -6.88 7.18
N PRO A 79 -2.74 -8.17 6.97
CA PRO A 79 -1.71 -8.78 7.77
C PRO A 79 -0.37 -8.07 7.55
N ASP A 80 0.31 -7.76 8.64
CA ASP A 80 1.62 -7.09 8.60
C ASP A 80 2.73 -8.10 8.87
N ASP A 81 2.62 -8.87 9.95
CA ASP A 81 3.68 -9.78 10.38
C ASP A 81 3.11 -11.15 10.79
N VAL A 82 3.91 -12.22 10.63
CA VAL A 82 3.48 -13.61 10.90
C VAL A 82 4.50 -14.45 11.66
N ALA A 83 4.00 -15.36 12.50
CA ALA A 83 4.80 -16.32 13.26
C ALA A 83 4.14 -17.70 13.31
N PHE A 84 4.93 -18.74 13.56
CA PHE A 84 4.44 -20.12 13.69
C PHE A 84 4.79 -20.71 15.05
N ASP A 85 3.89 -21.50 15.60
CA ASP A 85 4.20 -22.40 16.70
C ASP A 85 4.64 -23.79 16.22
N ALA A 86 4.92 -24.68 17.19
CA ALA A 86 5.36 -26.04 16.92
C ALA A 86 4.27 -26.95 16.31
N ASP A 87 2.99 -26.59 16.46
CA ASP A 87 1.86 -27.32 15.88
C ASP A 87 1.54 -26.84 14.44
N GLY A 88 2.26 -25.81 13.98
CA GLY A 88 2.08 -25.20 12.66
C GLY A 88 0.92 -24.21 12.59
N ILE A 89 0.39 -23.74 13.73
CA ILE A 89 -0.58 -22.63 13.74
C ILE A 89 0.16 -21.36 13.36
N LEU A 90 -0.37 -20.66 12.37
CA LEU A 90 0.10 -19.35 11.93
C LEU A 90 -0.60 -18.28 12.79
N TYR A 91 0.18 -17.41 13.41
CA TYR A 91 -0.32 -16.19 14.04
C TYR A 91 0.00 -14.99 13.14
N ALA A 92 -0.97 -14.10 12.95
CA ALA A 92 -0.83 -12.91 12.12
C ALA A 92 -1.26 -11.67 12.90
N THR A 93 -0.48 -10.61 12.81
CA THR A 93 -0.90 -9.27 13.24
C THR A 93 -1.61 -8.58 12.09
N GLU A 94 -2.71 -7.90 12.41
CA GLU A 94 -3.57 -7.20 11.46
C GLU A 94 -3.52 -5.71 11.79
N VAL A 95 -2.51 -5.04 11.22
CA VAL A 95 -2.08 -3.70 11.65
C VAL A 95 -3.18 -2.64 11.50
N MET A 96 -4.06 -2.81 10.51
CA MET A 96 -5.17 -1.88 10.25
C MET A 96 -6.47 -2.25 10.98
N ASP A 97 -6.55 -3.43 11.59
CA ASP A 97 -7.75 -3.88 12.33
C ASP A 97 -7.51 -4.01 13.85
N ALA A 98 -6.35 -3.55 14.32
CA ALA A 98 -5.96 -3.54 15.72
C ALA A 98 -6.06 -4.92 16.40
N ARG A 99 -5.69 -6.00 15.68
CA ARG A 99 -5.94 -7.36 16.15
C ARG A 99 -4.83 -8.36 15.79
N VAL A 100 -4.91 -9.51 16.44
CA VAL A 100 -4.08 -10.69 16.20
C VAL A 100 -5.01 -11.86 15.93
N SER A 101 -4.77 -12.55 14.82
CA SER A 101 -5.51 -13.75 14.41
C SER A 101 -4.61 -14.99 14.43
N ALA A 102 -5.24 -16.15 14.61
CA ALA A 102 -4.60 -17.46 14.49
C ALA A 102 -5.28 -18.25 13.37
N LEU A 103 -4.48 -18.84 12.48
CA LEU A 103 -4.89 -19.76 11.42
C LEU A 103 -4.31 -21.15 11.71
N ASP A 104 -5.18 -22.14 11.83
CA ASP A 104 -4.72 -23.52 11.92
C ASP A 104 -4.29 -24.08 10.55
N PRO A 105 -3.55 -25.21 10.49
CA PRO A 105 -3.12 -25.81 9.23
C PRO A 105 -4.25 -26.25 8.27
N SER A 106 -5.51 -26.26 8.72
CA SER A 106 -6.67 -26.51 7.86
C SER A 106 -7.22 -25.23 7.20
N GLY A 107 -6.66 -24.07 7.53
CA GLY A 107 -7.05 -22.75 7.03
C GLY A 107 -8.16 -22.08 7.84
N ARG A 108 -8.54 -22.63 8.99
CA ARG A 108 -9.56 -22.02 9.85
C ARG A 108 -8.94 -20.94 10.71
N SER A 109 -9.51 -19.74 10.61
CA SER A 109 -9.15 -18.55 11.38
C SER A 109 -9.89 -18.49 12.71
N ARG A 110 -9.28 -17.80 13.68
CA ARG A 110 -9.97 -17.18 14.81
C ARG A 110 -9.24 -15.92 15.24
N ILE A 111 -9.99 -14.95 15.76
CA ILE A 111 -9.41 -13.78 16.42
C ILE A 111 -8.87 -14.25 17.78
N LEU A 112 -7.60 -13.98 18.03
CA LEU A 112 -6.97 -14.22 19.33
C LEU A 112 -7.18 -13.01 20.25
N ARG A 113 -7.07 -11.79 19.72
CA ARG A 113 -7.26 -10.53 20.44
C ARG A 113 -7.51 -9.38 19.46
N ASP A 114 -8.34 -8.39 19.82
CA ASP A 114 -8.82 -7.32 18.92
C ASP A 114 -8.81 -5.91 19.52
N ASP A 115 -8.01 -5.68 20.55
CA ASP A 115 -7.80 -4.39 21.22
C ASP A 115 -6.32 -3.95 21.21
N LEU A 116 -5.61 -4.23 20.11
CA LEU A 116 -4.18 -4.01 19.92
C LEU A 116 -3.90 -3.03 18.77
N PRO A 117 -4.00 -1.71 19.00
CA PRO A 117 -3.77 -0.71 17.96
C PRO A 117 -2.36 -0.82 17.35
N CYS A 118 -2.28 -0.76 16.02
CA CYS A 118 -1.04 -0.93 15.26
C CYS A 118 -0.30 -2.24 15.59
N ALA A 119 -1.04 -3.34 15.84
CA ALA A 119 -0.44 -4.66 16.02
C ALA A 119 0.47 -4.98 14.83
N ASN A 120 1.74 -5.22 15.09
CA ASN A 120 2.75 -5.37 14.05
C ASN A 120 3.72 -6.53 14.39
N GLY A 121 4.85 -6.26 15.05
CA GLY A 121 5.85 -7.31 15.28
C GLY A 121 5.27 -8.52 16.01
N ILE A 122 5.61 -9.73 15.55
CA ILE A 122 5.17 -10.98 16.17
C ILE A 122 6.23 -12.08 16.09
N THR A 123 6.46 -12.79 17.19
CA THR A 123 7.32 -13.98 17.19
C THR A 123 6.84 -15.02 18.20
N VAL A 124 7.17 -16.28 17.92
CA VAL A 124 6.96 -17.40 18.85
C VAL A 124 8.31 -17.93 19.28
N TYR A 125 8.51 -18.05 20.59
CA TYR A 125 9.71 -18.64 21.17
C TYR A 125 9.36 -19.51 22.38
N ARG A 126 9.83 -20.76 22.36
CA ARG A 126 9.52 -21.78 23.38
C ARG A 126 8.01 -21.85 23.69
N ASP A 127 7.21 -21.92 22.62
CA ASP A 127 5.76 -22.07 22.69
C ASP A 127 4.99 -20.85 23.24
N ARG A 128 5.67 -19.70 23.40
CA ARG A 128 5.13 -18.43 23.89
C ARG A 128 5.05 -17.41 22.75
N LEU A 129 3.94 -16.69 22.67
CA LEU A 129 3.67 -15.71 21.61
C LEU A 129 3.94 -14.29 22.11
N PHE A 130 4.82 -13.57 21.42
CA PHE A 130 5.14 -12.17 21.70
C PHE A 130 4.64 -11.28 20.58
N VAL A 131 4.05 -10.13 20.95
CA VAL A 131 3.43 -9.17 20.03
C VAL A 131 3.81 -7.75 20.40
N GLY A 132 3.94 -6.87 19.40
CA GLY A 132 4.25 -5.46 19.55
C GLY A 132 3.26 -4.54 18.84
N GLU A 133 3.19 -3.29 19.31
CA GLU A 133 2.40 -2.22 18.71
C GLU A 133 3.31 -1.17 18.06
N CYS A 134 3.35 -1.11 16.73
CA CYS A 134 4.21 -0.19 15.99
C CYS A 134 3.58 1.22 15.93
N ARG A 135 3.64 1.92 17.06
CA ARG A 135 3.20 3.31 17.20
C ARG A 135 3.96 4.00 18.32
N GLU A 136 3.90 5.34 18.35
CA GLU A 136 4.33 6.09 19.51
C GLU A 136 3.55 5.69 20.76
N GLY A 137 4.29 5.47 21.85
CA GLY A 137 3.74 4.92 23.09
C GLY A 137 3.30 3.46 22.96
N GLY A 138 3.91 2.71 22.04
CA GLY A 138 3.62 1.31 21.78
C GLY A 138 3.99 0.39 22.95
N ARG A 139 3.41 -0.80 22.94
CA ARG A 139 3.61 -1.83 23.97
C ARG A 139 4.28 -3.06 23.37
N LEU A 140 5.05 -3.77 24.20
CA LEU A 140 5.47 -5.15 23.96
C LEU A 140 4.77 -6.04 24.98
N MET A 141 4.24 -7.16 24.51
CA MET A 141 3.47 -8.06 25.34
C MET A 141 3.66 -9.51 24.92
N GLU A 142 3.34 -10.39 25.86
CA GLU A 142 3.09 -11.79 25.58
C GLU A 142 1.59 -12.04 25.56
N LEU A 143 1.11 -12.85 24.62
CA LEU A 143 -0.26 -13.32 24.56
C LEU A 143 -0.34 -14.82 24.89
N ASP A 144 -1.28 -15.19 25.75
CA ASP A 144 -1.68 -16.58 25.93
C ASP A 144 -2.35 -17.08 24.64
N ARG A 145 -1.78 -18.13 24.04
CA ARG A 145 -2.21 -18.64 22.74
C ARG A 145 -3.60 -19.25 22.75
N GLY A 146 -4.12 -19.70 23.90
CA GLY A 146 -5.45 -20.28 24.01
C GLY A 146 -6.55 -19.23 24.21
N THR A 147 -6.27 -18.24 25.05
CA THR A 147 -7.28 -17.30 25.59
C THR A 147 -7.13 -15.87 25.10
N GLY A 148 -5.96 -15.49 24.55
CA GLY A 148 -5.65 -14.12 24.17
C GLY A 148 -5.32 -13.18 25.35
N ALA A 149 -5.24 -13.72 26.58
CA ALA A 149 -4.84 -12.93 27.75
C ALA A 149 -3.43 -12.34 27.56
N GLN A 150 -3.26 -11.06 27.88
CA GLN A 150 -1.97 -10.37 27.70
C GLN A 150 -1.19 -10.25 29.01
N ARG A 151 0.13 -10.35 28.90
CA ARG A 151 1.09 -9.92 29.91
C ARG A 151 2.01 -8.87 29.30
N ILE A 152 1.93 -7.65 29.80
CA ILE A 152 2.76 -6.54 29.32
C ILE A 152 4.22 -6.75 29.76
N LEU A 153 5.14 -6.60 28.82
CA LEU A 153 6.59 -6.68 29.03
C LEU A 153 7.21 -5.28 29.13
N ALA A 154 6.77 -4.37 28.26
CA ALA A 154 7.20 -2.99 28.24
C ALA A 154 6.11 -2.09 27.63
N GLU A 155 6.11 -0.82 28.02
CA GLU A 155 5.16 0.19 27.55
C GLU A 155 5.89 1.48 27.22
N ASN A 156 5.19 2.41 26.57
CA ASN A 156 5.69 3.73 26.20
C ASN A 156 6.92 3.67 25.27
N LEU A 157 6.93 2.69 24.35
CA LEU A 157 8.03 2.50 23.42
C LEU A 157 7.85 3.38 22.16
N PRO A 158 8.95 3.91 21.59
CA PRO A 158 8.91 4.70 20.36
C PRO A 158 8.77 3.82 19.10
N SER A 159 7.54 3.39 18.78
CA SER A 159 7.23 2.58 17.59
C SER A 159 8.08 1.29 17.49
N PRO A 160 7.89 0.34 18.43
CA PRO A 160 8.57 -0.97 18.37
C PRO A 160 8.07 -1.79 17.18
N ASN A 161 8.98 -2.44 16.45
CA ASN A 161 8.67 -3.16 15.21
C ASN A 161 9.16 -4.64 15.24
N ALA A 162 9.30 -5.29 14.08
CA ALA A 162 9.41 -6.74 13.90
C ALA A 162 10.51 -7.39 14.74
N MET A 163 10.09 -8.08 15.80
CA MET A 163 10.92 -8.58 16.88
C MET A 163 11.38 -10.03 16.67
N GLU A 164 12.46 -10.43 17.33
CA GLU A 164 12.92 -11.82 17.35
C GLU A 164 13.66 -12.12 18.66
N VAL A 165 13.51 -13.35 19.16
CA VAL A 165 14.29 -13.80 20.32
C VAL A 165 15.67 -14.26 19.84
N GLY A 166 16.72 -13.68 20.43
CA GLY A 166 18.11 -14.02 20.14
C GLY A 166 18.56 -15.34 20.76
N PRO A 167 19.75 -15.84 20.38
CA PRO A 167 20.31 -17.07 20.91
C PRO A 167 20.62 -17.02 22.42
N ASP A 168 20.71 -15.82 22.99
CA ASP A 168 20.84 -15.59 24.44
C ASP A 168 19.50 -15.62 25.19
N GLY A 169 18.37 -15.78 24.48
CA GLY A 169 17.03 -15.84 25.05
C GLY A 169 16.39 -14.47 25.32
N LEU A 170 17.04 -13.37 24.93
CA LEU A 170 16.47 -12.03 25.03
C LEU A 170 15.62 -11.70 23.80
N LEU A 171 14.56 -10.93 23.98
CA LEU A 171 13.70 -10.45 22.91
C LEU A 171 14.28 -9.15 22.35
N TYR A 172 14.72 -9.16 21.10
CA TYR A 172 15.25 -8.01 20.39
C TYR A 172 14.16 -7.40 19.49
N PHE A 173 14.12 -6.08 19.41
CA PHE A 173 13.14 -5.37 18.62
C PHE A 173 13.69 -4.02 18.12
N PRO A 174 13.45 -3.66 16.86
CA PRO A 174 13.66 -2.30 16.37
C PRO A 174 12.76 -1.30 17.08
N VAL A 175 13.23 -0.07 17.16
CA VAL A 175 12.51 1.09 17.70
C VAL A 175 12.64 2.20 16.66
N MET A 176 11.68 2.27 15.74
CA MET A 176 11.82 3.01 14.48
C MET A 176 12.06 4.50 14.69
N THR A 177 11.25 5.14 15.53
CA THR A 177 11.33 6.59 15.76
C THR A 177 12.60 6.99 16.50
N ALA A 178 13.10 6.10 17.37
CA ALA A 178 14.40 6.31 18.02
C ALA A 178 15.57 6.03 17.09
N ASN A 179 15.33 5.36 15.96
CA ASN A 179 16.36 4.90 15.02
C ASN A 179 17.38 3.96 15.68
N GLU A 180 16.87 3.03 16.49
CA GLU A 180 17.64 2.16 17.39
C GLU A 180 17.12 0.72 17.38
N ILE A 181 17.92 -0.23 17.87
CA ILE A 181 17.48 -1.60 18.18
C ILE A 181 17.67 -1.83 19.67
N TRP A 182 16.63 -2.31 20.34
CA TRP A 182 16.61 -2.57 21.77
C TRP A 182 16.41 -4.06 22.04
N ARG A 183 16.62 -4.47 23.30
CA ARG A 183 16.31 -5.81 23.79
C ARG A 183 15.73 -5.80 25.20
N ILE A 184 15.02 -6.85 25.57
CA ILE A 184 14.50 -7.06 26.92
C ILE A 184 14.55 -8.56 27.27
N ASP A 185 14.71 -8.90 28.55
CA ASP A 185 14.48 -10.27 29.02
C ASP A 185 12.97 -10.49 29.17
N PRO A 186 12.32 -11.31 28.32
CA PRO A 186 10.88 -11.49 28.36
C PRO A 186 10.42 -12.32 29.57
N PHE A 187 11.33 -12.92 30.33
CA PHE A 187 11.04 -13.85 31.42
C PHE A 187 11.38 -13.28 32.80
N ALA A 188 12.27 -12.32 32.88
CA ALA A 188 12.59 -11.65 34.14
C ALA A 188 11.49 -10.66 34.55
N ALA A 189 11.04 -10.78 35.81
CA ALA A 189 10.10 -9.83 36.39
C ALA A 189 10.76 -8.45 36.52
N GLY A 190 10.10 -7.41 36.01
CA GLY A 190 10.61 -6.04 36.06
C GLY A 190 11.81 -5.78 35.14
N ALA A 191 12.03 -6.61 34.12
CA ALA A 191 13.02 -6.33 33.09
C ALA A 191 12.75 -4.98 32.41
N THR A 192 13.81 -4.24 32.13
CA THR A 192 13.73 -2.97 31.40
C THR A 192 14.39 -3.11 30.03
N PRO A 193 13.84 -2.48 28.98
CA PRO A 193 14.50 -2.42 27.68
C PRO A 193 15.92 -1.84 27.76
N GLN A 194 16.82 -2.38 26.93
CA GLN A 194 18.21 -1.96 26.81
C GLN A 194 18.54 -1.70 25.35
N ARG A 195 19.16 -0.56 25.07
CA ARG A 195 19.64 -0.24 23.73
C ARG A 195 20.83 -1.12 23.34
N VAL A 196 20.80 -1.63 22.12
CA VAL A 196 21.81 -2.51 21.51
C VAL A 196 22.59 -1.78 20.41
N ALA A 197 21.87 -1.09 19.53
CA ALA A 197 22.44 -0.33 18.42
C ALA A 197 21.67 0.98 18.20
N ALA A 198 22.34 1.96 17.59
CA ALA A 198 21.82 3.30 17.32
C ALA A 198 22.36 3.83 15.99
N ASP A 199 21.91 5.03 15.59
CA ASP A 199 22.34 5.74 14.38
C ASP A 199 22.13 4.90 13.11
N LEU A 200 20.96 4.26 13.03
CA LEU A 200 20.58 3.34 11.97
C LEU A 200 19.87 4.06 10.80
N GLY A 201 19.24 3.30 9.90
CA GLY A 201 18.55 3.82 8.70
C GLY A 201 17.05 3.61 8.75
N VAL A 202 16.43 3.83 9.92
CA VAL A 202 15.08 3.41 10.29
C VAL A 202 14.98 1.88 10.31
N PRO A 203 15.37 1.22 11.42
CA PRO A 203 15.35 -0.23 11.51
C PRO A 203 13.91 -0.73 11.65
N ASP A 204 13.53 -1.72 10.86
CA ASP A 204 12.17 -2.24 10.72
C ASP A 204 12.06 -3.71 11.18
N SER A 205 13.12 -4.51 11.03
CA SER A 205 13.16 -5.90 11.51
C SER A 205 14.47 -6.34 12.16
N VAL A 206 14.40 -7.41 12.96
CA VAL A 206 15.57 -8.19 13.40
C VAL A 206 15.39 -9.69 13.13
N LYS A 207 16.48 -10.32 12.70
CA LYS A 207 16.70 -11.78 12.68
C LYS A 207 18.12 -12.08 13.13
N PHE A 208 18.47 -13.35 13.27
CA PHE A 208 19.80 -13.77 13.69
C PHE A 208 20.44 -14.70 12.66
N ASP A 209 21.71 -14.46 12.35
CA ASP A 209 22.52 -15.42 11.60
C ASP A 209 23.01 -16.58 12.48
N ALA A 210 23.74 -17.52 11.88
CA ALA A 210 24.23 -18.71 12.57
C ALA A 210 25.25 -18.41 13.69
N GLU A 211 25.94 -17.26 13.61
CA GLU A 211 26.88 -16.79 14.64
C GLU A 211 26.20 -15.98 15.75
N GLY A 212 24.89 -15.75 15.63
CA GLY A 212 24.10 -14.98 16.58
C GLY A 212 24.29 -13.47 16.45
N CYS A 213 24.75 -12.98 15.30
CA CYS A 213 24.68 -11.56 14.98
C CYS A 213 23.27 -11.21 14.48
N ILE A 214 22.83 -9.98 14.78
CA ILE A 214 21.57 -9.46 14.28
C ILE A 214 21.72 -9.17 12.79
N VAL A 215 20.73 -9.60 12.00
CA VAL A 215 20.49 -9.11 10.65
C VAL A 215 19.27 -8.21 10.68
N SER A 216 19.40 -6.98 10.23
CA SER A 216 18.36 -5.97 10.31
C SER A 216 18.25 -5.17 9.02
N THR A 217 17.03 -5.04 8.53
CA THR A 217 16.67 -4.21 7.38
C THR A 217 16.46 -2.76 7.83
N GLN A 218 16.72 -1.82 6.92
CA GLN A 218 16.66 -0.38 7.19
C GLN A 218 15.73 0.27 6.15
N ALA A 219 14.51 0.60 6.56
CA ALA A 219 13.44 1.06 5.67
C ALA A 219 13.85 2.33 4.90
N ALA A 220 14.47 3.31 5.55
CA ALA A 220 14.79 4.58 4.92
C ALA A 220 16.07 4.52 4.07
N SER A 221 17.12 3.85 4.57
CA SER A 221 18.41 3.82 3.86
C SER A 221 18.52 2.71 2.82
N GLY A 222 17.65 1.70 2.86
CA GLY A 222 17.73 0.51 2.00
C GLY A 222 18.90 -0.42 2.36
N GLN A 223 19.57 -0.21 3.48
CA GLN A 223 20.68 -1.05 3.91
C GLN A 223 20.17 -2.33 4.58
N VAL A 224 20.89 -3.42 4.36
CA VAL A 224 20.76 -4.64 5.16
C VAL A 224 22.02 -4.74 6.00
N LEU A 225 21.85 -4.67 7.32
CA LEU A 225 22.96 -4.60 8.27
C LEU A 225 23.13 -5.92 9.00
N ARG A 226 24.39 -6.28 9.25
CA ARG A 226 24.80 -7.30 10.22
C ARG A 226 25.42 -6.61 11.43
N ILE A 227 24.87 -6.84 12.62
CA ILE A 227 25.20 -6.12 13.85
C ILE A 227 25.60 -7.12 14.93
N ASP A 228 26.73 -6.90 15.60
CA ASP A 228 27.07 -7.69 16.79
C ASP A 228 26.23 -7.23 17.99
N PRO A 229 25.32 -8.06 18.53
CA PRO A 229 24.46 -7.67 19.65
C PRO A 229 25.22 -7.40 20.95
N ARG A 230 26.51 -7.74 21.03
CA ARG A 230 27.35 -7.53 22.21
C ARG A 230 27.99 -6.15 22.22
N THR A 231 28.29 -5.60 21.06
CA THR A 231 29.02 -4.33 20.91
C THR A 231 28.21 -3.24 20.20
N GLY A 232 27.15 -3.61 19.49
CA GLY A 232 26.38 -2.70 18.63
C GLY A 232 27.09 -2.36 17.31
N THR A 233 28.24 -2.98 17.01
CA THR A 233 28.99 -2.70 15.77
C THR A 233 28.26 -3.25 14.56
N ALA A 234 28.00 -2.40 13.57
CA ALA A 234 27.30 -2.74 12.34
C ALA A 234 28.24 -2.85 11.12
N THR A 235 27.89 -3.75 10.20
CA THR A 235 28.49 -3.89 8.88
C THR A 235 27.39 -3.99 7.83
N VAL A 236 27.60 -3.41 6.66
CA VAL A 236 26.63 -3.48 5.56
C VAL A 236 26.80 -4.79 4.82
N LEU A 237 25.75 -5.61 4.78
CA LEU A 237 25.69 -6.83 3.97
C LEU A 237 25.31 -6.52 2.53
N ALA A 238 24.36 -5.61 2.34
CA ALA A 238 23.86 -5.20 1.03
C ALA A 238 23.28 -3.78 1.07
N GLN A 239 23.30 -3.13 -0.09
CA GLN A 239 22.57 -1.88 -0.35
C GLN A 239 21.47 -2.19 -1.37
N LEU A 240 20.22 -2.09 -0.93
CA LEU A 240 19.03 -2.29 -1.75
C LEU A 240 18.31 -0.95 -1.98
N GLN A 241 17.19 -1.00 -2.69
CA GLN A 241 16.28 0.14 -2.80
C GLN A 241 15.58 0.40 -1.45
N PRO A 242 15.40 1.67 -1.06
CA PRO A 242 14.63 2.01 0.12
C PRO A 242 13.20 1.45 0.14
N GLY A 243 12.64 1.37 1.35
CA GLY A 243 11.37 0.76 1.70
C GLY A 243 11.45 -0.74 1.95
N LEU A 244 12.55 -1.19 2.55
CA LEU A 244 12.63 -2.51 3.15
C LEU A 244 11.62 -2.62 4.31
N ASP A 245 11.30 -3.85 4.71
CA ASP A 245 10.37 -4.10 5.82
C ASP A 245 10.84 -5.24 6.73
N ASN A 246 11.06 -6.43 6.16
CA ASN A 246 11.42 -7.61 6.95
C ASN A 246 12.46 -8.50 6.25
N CYS A 247 12.99 -9.46 6.99
CA CYS A 247 13.88 -10.48 6.46
C CYS A 247 13.66 -11.85 7.11
N THR A 248 14.09 -12.90 6.43
CA THR A 248 14.05 -14.25 6.98
C THR A 248 15.16 -15.12 6.37
N PHE A 249 15.49 -16.21 7.08
CA PHE A 249 16.42 -17.21 6.58
C PHE A 249 15.66 -18.46 6.13
N VAL A 250 15.97 -18.96 4.94
CA VAL A 250 15.43 -20.23 4.40
C VAL A 250 16.57 -21.02 3.78
N ASP A 251 16.84 -22.23 4.31
CA ASP A 251 17.98 -23.07 3.92
C ASP A 251 19.34 -22.33 3.91
N GLY A 252 19.55 -21.40 4.87
CA GLY A 252 20.75 -20.58 4.95
C GLY A 252 20.82 -19.41 3.96
N ARG A 253 19.79 -19.20 3.11
CA ARG A 253 19.64 -18.02 2.25
C ARG A 253 18.95 -16.90 3.04
N LEU A 254 19.48 -15.68 2.96
CA LEU A 254 18.82 -14.49 3.50
C LEU A 254 17.87 -13.92 2.44
N LEU A 255 16.58 -13.86 2.75
CA LEU A 255 15.58 -13.15 1.95
C LEU A 255 15.12 -11.89 2.66
N VAL A 256 14.91 -10.83 1.87
CA VAL A 256 14.52 -9.50 2.33
C VAL A 256 13.30 -9.04 1.55
N SER A 257 12.29 -8.49 2.24
CA SER A 257 11.10 -7.90 1.64
C SER A 257 11.25 -6.39 1.45
N ASN A 258 10.44 -5.87 0.53
CA ASN A 258 10.26 -4.45 0.31
C ASN A 258 8.76 -4.15 0.18
N PHE A 259 8.34 -2.97 0.61
CA PHE A 259 6.97 -2.50 0.49
C PHE A 259 6.41 -2.60 -0.93
N THR A 260 7.21 -2.60 -1.99
CA THR A 260 6.79 -2.79 -3.39
C THR A 260 6.37 -4.22 -3.74
N GLY A 261 6.48 -5.17 -2.80
CA GLY A 261 6.31 -6.60 -3.08
C GLY A 261 7.57 -7.29 -3.60
N GLU A 262 8.70 -6.58 -3.71
CA GLU A 262 9.97 -7.21 -4.09
C GLU A 262 10.46 -8.15 -2.98
N ILE A 263 10.91 -9.34 -3.38
CA ILE A 263 11.66 -10.27 -2.53
C ILE A 263 13.04 -10.45 -3.11
N THR A 264 14.05 -10.12 -2.32
CA THR A 264 15.46 -10.16 -2.73
C THR A 264 16.25 -11.13 -1.86
N GLU A 265 17.04 -11.98 -2.52
CA GLU A 265 18.00 -12.89 -1.90
C GLU A 265 19.37 -12.21 -1.79
N ILE A 266 20.01 -12.35 -0.64
CA ILE A 266 21.39 -11.94 -0.38
C ILE A 266 22.20 -13.18 -0.02
N SER A 267 23.22 -13.48 -0.81
CA SER A 267 24.14 -14.59 -0.53
C SER A 267 25.18 -14.20 0.53
N GLY A 268 25.84 -15.20 1.14
CA GLY A 268 26.92 -14.96 2.11
C GLY A 268 28.13 -14.19 1.55
N ALA A 269 28.26 -14.06 0.22
CA ALA A 269 29.28 -13.23 -0.43
C ALA A 269 28.78 -11.79 -0.74
N GLY A 270 27.57 -11.43 -0.31
CA GLY A 270 26.93 -10.13 -0.58
C GLY A 270 26.34 -10.00 -1.98
N GLN A 271 26.22 -11.09 -2.75
CA GLN A 271 25.57 -11.04 -4.06
C GLN A 271 24.06 -10.92 -3.90
N ILE A 272 23.46 -10.01 -4.66
CA ILE A 272 22.04 -9.68 -4.62
C ILE A 272 21.36 -10.34 -5.82
N ARG A 273 20.23 -11.02 -5.58
CA ARG A 273 19.38 -11.61 -6.61
C ARG A 273 17.92 -11.35 -6.30
N THR A 274 17.19 -10.81 -7.27
CA THR A 274 15.73 -10.69 -7.16
C THR A 274 15.07 -12.07 -7.31
N VAL A 275 14.31 -12.48 -6.30
CA VAL A 275 13.50 -13.72 -6.31
C VAL A 275 12.11 -13.43 -6.87
N LEU A 276 11.49 -12.33 -6.41
CA LEU A 276 10.26 -11.78 -6.96
C LEU A 276 10.45 -10.29 -7.24
N PRO A 277 10.15 -9.80 -8.46
CA PRO A 277 10.23 -8.38 -8.75
C PRO A 277 9.13 -7.62 -8.00
N GLY A 278 9.44 -6.39 -7.56
CA GLY A 278 8.45 -5.46 -7.04
C GLY A 278 7.52 -4.92 -8.14
N GLY A 279 6.41 -4.33 -7.73
CA GLY A 279 5.40 -3.73 -8.59
C GLY A 279 4.64 -2.61 -7.89
N LEU A 280 3.48 -2.25 -8.46
CA LEU A 280 2.58 -1.27 -7.85
C LEU A 280 1.65 -2.00 -6.88
N ASN A 281 1.54 -1.51 -5.65
CA ASN A 281 0.72 -2.15 -4.64
C ASN A 281 -0.77 -1.88 -4.85
N TRP A 282 -1.07 -0.64 -5.18
CA TRP A 282 -2.42 -0.15 -5.34
C TRP A 282 -2.34 1.16 -6.10
N PRO A 283 -2.14 1.14 -7.43
CA PRO A 283 -2.03 2.39 -8.18
C PRO A 283 -3.38 3.09 -8.14
N LEU A 284 -3.46 4.20 -7.40
CA LEU A 284 -4.72 4.88 -7.10
C LEU A 284 -5.04 5.92 -8.19
N ASP A 285 -4.10 6.83 -8.44
CA ASP A 285 -4.31 7.92 -9.38
C ASP A 285 -3.06 8.20 -10.23
N LEU A 286 -3.28 8.90 -11.33
CA LEU A 286 -2.28 9.16 -12.35
C LEU A 286 -2.36 10.60 -12.82
N THR A 287 -1.22 11.19 -13.17
CA THR A 287 -1.18 12.47 -13.86
C THR A 287 -0.13 12.47 -14.96
N VAL A 288 -0.37 13.24 -16.01
CA VAL A 288 0.62 13.57 -17.03
C VAL A 288 1.03 15.03 -16.85
N ASP A 289 2.33 15.30 -16.85
CA ASP A 289 2.82 16.69 -16.83
C ASP A 289 2.79 17.34 -18.22
N ALA A 290 3.09 18.64 -18.29
CA ALA A 290 3.10 19.38 -19.56
C ALA A 290 4.14 18.87 -20.58
N ALA A 291 5.14 18.09 -20.14
CA ALA A 291 6.13 17.46 -21.01
C ALA A 291 5.69 16.07 -21.50
N GLY A 292 4.52 15.58 -21.07
CA GLY A 292 4.01 14.26 -21.42
C GLY A 292 4.51 13.13 -20.52
N ARG A 293 5.20 13.43 -19.42
CA ARG A 293 5.68 12.39 -18.49
C ARG A 293 4.54 11.94 -17.59
N LEU A 294 4.36 10.62 -17.49
CA LEU A 294 3.35 9.98 -16.65
C LEU A 294 3.89 9.77 -15.23
N TYR A 295 3.05 10.05 -14.24
CA TYR A 295 3.31 9.81 -12.82
C TYR A 295 2.20 8.99 -12.17
N VAL A 296 2.55 8.20 -11.16
CA VAL A 296 1.65 7.28 -10.45
C VAL A 296 1.69 7.54 -8.95
N ALA A 297 0.52 7.75 -8.36
CA ALA A 297 0.30 7.68 -6.92
C ALA A 297 0.00 6.23 -6.52
N ASP A 298 0.88 5.64 -5.71
CA ASP A 298 0.79 4.23 -5.29
C ASP A 298 0.79 4.10 -3.76
N GLY A 299 0.18 5.05 -3.06
CA GLY A 299 0.15 5.07 -1.60
C GLY A 299 1.51 5.40 -1.01
N THR A 300 2.32 4.38 -0.68
CA THR A 300 3.63 4.54 -0.03
C THR A 300 4.75 4.97 -0.96
N TYR A 301 4.50 4.96 -2.27
CA TYR A 301 5.42 5.42 -3.30
C TYR A 301 4.75 6.41 -4.26
N PHE A 302 5.58 7.29 -4.81
CA PHE A 302 5.23 8.14 -5.94
C PHE A 302 6.24 7.91 -7.06
N TYR A 303 5.75 7.54 -8.24
CA TYR A 303 6.59 7.14 -9.37
C TYR A 303 6.44 8.07 -10.56
N ALA A 304 7.52 8.18 -11.34
CA ALA A 304 7.43 8.54 -12.74
C ALA A 304 7.58 7.27 -13.58
N VAL A 305 6.83 7.19 -14.68
CA VAL A 305 6.91 6.06 -15.63
C VAL A 305 7.78 6.46 -16.81
N THR A 306 8.79 5.65 -17.09
CA THR A 306 9.68 5.87 -18.24
C THR A 306 9.04 5.36 -19.54
N PRO A 307 9.53 5.76 -20.74
CA PRO A 307 9.00 5.30 -22.03
C PRO A 307 9.03 3.78 -22.27
N GLY A 308 9.71 3.00 -21.41
CA GLY A 308 9.73 1.53 -21.45
C GLY A 308 8.93 0.87 -20.32
N GLY A 309 8.06 1.61 -19.63
CA GLY A 309 7.24 1.06 -18.55
C GLY A 309 7.95 0.87 -17.22
N ARG A 310 9.25 1.16 -17.13
CA ARG A 310 9.99 1.08 -15.86
C ARG A 310 9.56 2.21 -14.93
N LEU A 311 9.32 1.85 -13.68
CA LEU A 311 9.03 2.77 -12.58
C LEU A 311 10.32 3.44 -12.07
N GLU A 312 10.25 4.75 -11.87
CA GLU A 312 11.32 5.54 -11.28
C GLU A 312 10.78 6.27 -10.04
N THR A 313 11.22 5.84 -8.87
CA THR A 313 10.80 6.41 -7.58
C THR A 313 11.16 7.89 -7.51
N GLN A 314 10.14 8.73 -7.38
CA GLN A 314 10.30 10.16 -7.12
C GLN A 314 10.32 10.44 -5.61
N GLY A 315 9.63 9.61 -4.83
CA GLY A 315 9.66 9.60 -3.37
C GLY A 315 8.89 8.41 -2.80
N MET A 316 9.16 8.07 -1.55
CA MET A 316 8.47 7.02 -0.79
C MET A 316 8.29 7.43 0.67
N LEU A 317 7.53 6.66 1.45
CA LEU A 317 7.09 6.98 2.83
C LEU A 317 8.17 7.55 3.76
N PHE A 318 9.42 7.07 3.66
CA PHE A 318 10.56 7.53 4.47
C PHE A 318 11.49 8.51 3.74
N SER A 319 11.13 8.95 2.53
CA SER A 319 11.85 10.00 1.82
C SER A 319 11.55 11.37 2.47
N PRO A 320 12.56 12.24 2.63
CA PRO A 320 12.34 13.58 3.12
C PRO A 320 11.31 14.35 2.28
N GLY A 321 10.35 14.99 2.96
CA GLY A 321 9.27 15.75 2.33
C GLY A 321 8.20 14.92 1.62
N TYR A 322 8.18 13.59 1.80
CA TYR A 322 7.05 12.79 1.34
C TYR A 322 5.79 13.14 2.15
N PRO A 323 4.64 13.45 1.51
CA PRO A 323 3.48 14.00 2.21
C PRO A 323 2.64 12.96 2.96
N GLY A 324 3.08 11.69 3.01
CA GLY A 324 2.29 10.56 3.50
C GLY A 324 1.67 9.76 2.35
N PHE A 325 0.79 8.81 2.65
CA PHE A 325 0.26 7.88 1.64
C PHE A 325 -0.53 8.63 0.55
N VAL A 326 0.06 8.82 -0.62
CA VAL A 326 -0.49 9.61 -1.72
C VAL A 326 -1.63 8.84 -2.40
N ARG A 327 -2.78 9.51 -2.62
CA ARG A 327 -3.95 8.92 -3.29
C ARG A 327 -4.25 9.58 -4.62
N GLY A 328 -4.79 10.79 -4.58
CA GLY A 328 -5.07 11.60 -5.76
C GLY A 328 -3.87 12.46 -6.12
N VAL A 329 -3.65 12.70 -7.41
CA VAL A 329 -2.55 13.55 -7.87
C VAL A 329 -2.92 14.34 -9.13
N THR A 330 -2.54 15.61 -9.15
CA THR A 330 -2.55 16.44 -10.37
C THR A 330 -1.24 17.19 -10.50
N ALA A 331 -0.63 17.13 -11.68
CA ALA A 331 0.52 17.99 -12.00
C ALA A 331 0.04 19.45 -12.13
N VAL A 332 0.75 20.38 -11.48
CA VAL A 332 0.44 21.82 -11.52
C VAL A 332 1.58 22.66 -12.07
N GLY A 333 2.76 22.05 -12.25
CA GLY A 333 3.94 22.67 -12.82
C GLY A 333 5.04 21.64 -13.08
N PRO A 334 6.19 22.05 -13.63
CA PRO A 334 7.32 21.15 -13.85
C PRO A 334 7.83 20.54 -12.54
N GLY A 335 7.60 19.24 -12.35
CA GLY A 335 7.99 18.53 -11.12
C GLY A 335 7.22 18.96 -9.85
N GLU A 336 6.08 19.64 -10.03
CA GLU A 336 5.25 20.13 -8.93
C GLU A 336 3.84 19.54 -9.03
N PHE A 337 3.38 19.00 -7.91
CA PHE A 337 2.12 18.26 -7.82
C PHE A 337 1.26 18.81 -6.69
N VAL A 338 -0.06 18.75 -6.86
CA VAL A 338 -0.98 18.78 -5.73
C VAL A 338 -1.52 17.38 -5.52
N VAL A 339 -1.47 16.91 -4.28
CA VAL A 339 -1.85 15.56 -3.90
C VAL A 339 -2.85 15.55 -2.77
N THR A 340 -3.63 14.48 -2.69
CA THR A 340 -4.36 14.10 -1.48
C THR A 340 -3.67 12.93 -0.80
N THR A 341 -3.83 12.82 0.52
CA THR A 341 -3.22 11.73 1.30
C THR A 341 -4.28 10.95 2.08
N SER A 342 -3.95 9.70 2.41
CA SER A 342 -4.82 8.89 3.28
C SER A 342 -5.04 9.50 4.66
N GLY A 343 -4.12 10.34 5.13
CA GLY A 343 -4.22 11.05 6.41
C GLY A 343 -5.16 12.26 6.37
N GLY A 344 -5.86 12.49 5.27
CA GLY A 344 -6.82 13.59 5.18
C GLY A 344 -6.19 14.95 4.90
N GLN A 345 -5.04 14.97 4.23
CA GLN A 345 -4.33 16.20 3.87
C GLN A 345 -4.37 16.44 2.36
N VAL A 346 -4.40 17.72 1.98
CA VAL A 346 -4.10 18.20 0.64
C VAL A 346 -2.76 18.89 0.69
N ALA A 347 -1.80 18.46 -0.11
CA ALA A 347 -0.43 18.97 -0.07
C ALA A 347 0.08 19.36 -1.45
N ARG A 348 0.88 20.43 -1.51
CA ARG A 348 1.73 20.75 -2.66
C ARG A 348 3.05 20.02 -2.47
N TYR A 349 3.40 19.13 -3.40
CA TYR A 349 4.54 18.22 -3.29
C TYR A 349 5.56 18.48 -4.41
N GLN A 350 6.84 18.62 -4.03
CA GLN A 350 7.97 18.84 -4.92
C GLN A 350 9.07 17.81 -4.61
N PRO A 351 9.00 16.60 -5.20
CA PRO A 351 9.91 15.50 -4.86
C PRO A 351 11.40 15.88 -4.99
N ALA A 352 11.76 16.57 -6.08
CA ALA A 352 13.15 16.98 -6.34
C ALA A 352 13.72 17.95 -5.30
N GLN A 353 12.86 18.65 -4.56
CA GLN A 353 13.24 19.55 -3.46
C GLN A 353 13.10 18.91 -2.09
N SER A 354 12.67 17.64 -2.02
CA SER A 354 12.38 16.95 -0.76
C SER A 354 11.44 17.75 0.14
N SER A 355 10.40 18.35 -0.45
CA SER A 355 9.50 19.26 0.25
C SER A 355 8.03 19.03 -0.08
N SER A 356 7.20 19.18 0.95
CA SER A 356 5.75 19.23 0.85
C SER A 356 5.19 20.35 1.73
N GLU A 357 4.23 21.10 1.21
CA GLU A 357 3.47 22.10 1.96
C GLU A 357 2.02 21.62 2.12
N VAL A 358 1.55 21.49 3.35
CA VAL A 358 0.13 21.18 3.62
C VAL A 358 -0.71 22.41 3.30
N LEU A 359 -1.58 22.29 2.30
CA LEU A 359 -2.49 23.36 1.88
C LEU A 359 -3.75 23.38 2.75
N ALA A 360 -4.26 22.20 3.12
CA ALA A 360 -5.38 22.03 4.03
C ALA A 360 -5.37 20.60 4.62
N ASP A 361 -6.00 20.41 5.78
CA ASP A 361 -6.04 19.14 6.50
C ASP A 361 -7.38 18.91 7.23
N GLY A 362 -7.47 17.78 7.96
CA GLY A 362 -8.63 17.43 8.79
C GLY A 362 -9.79 16.82 8.01
N PHE A 363 -9.52 16.26 6.83
CA PHE A 363 -10.55 15.69 5.96
C PHE A 363 -10.68 14.16 6.13
N ASP A 364 -11.86 13.63 5.87
CA ASP A 364 -12.17 12.21 5.99
C ASP A 364 -12.13 11.50 4.63
N GLN A 365 -11.10 10.67 4.42
CA GLN A 365 -10.91 9.85 3.22
C GLN A 365 -10.95 10.65 1.91
N LEU A 366 -9.94 11.50 1.70
CA LEU A 366 -9.77 12.17 0.40
C LEU A 366 -9.40 11.18 -0.72
N TYR A 367 -9.82 11.49 -1.95
CA TYR A 367 -9.45 10.79 -3.19
C TYR A 367 -8.99 11.78 -4.26
N GLY A 368 -9.72 11.92 -5.38
CA GLY A 368 -9.28 12.70 -6.53
C GLY A 368 -9.08 14.18 -6.21
N VAL A 369 -8.14 14.78 -6.93
CA VAL A 369 -7.81 16.21 -6.90
C VAL A 369 -7.73 16.73 -8.33
N ALA A 370 -8.30 17.91 -8.56
CA ALA A 370 -8.20 18.60 -9.84
C ALA A 370 -7.76 20.05 -9.63
N ALA A 371 -6.88 20.54 -10.50
CA ALA A 371 -6.50 21.94 -10.59
C ALA A 371 -7.10 22.54 -11.87
N GLY A 372 -7.79 23.67 -11.74
CA GLY A 372 -8.41 24.35 -12.87
C GLY A 372 -8.49 25.86 -12.69
N PRO A 373 -9.21 26.58 -13.57
CA PRO A 373 -9.31 28.04 -13.54
C PRO A 373 -9.88 28.60 -12.23
N ALA A 374 -10.74 27.84 -11.53
CA ALA A 374 -11.30 28.21 -10.25
C ALA A 374 -10.39 27.87 -9.04
N GLY A 375 -9.28 27.18 -9.27
CA GLY A 375 -8.36 26.70 -8.24
C GLY A 375 -8.34 25.18 -8.10
N VAL A 376 -7.89 24.71 -6.94
CA VAL A 376 -7.81 23.29 -6.59
C VAL A 376 -9.11 22.84 -5.95
N ALA A 377 -9.64 21.70 -6.38
CA ALA A 377 -10.74 21.02 -5.70
C ALA A 377 -10.42 19.55 -5.43
N VAL A 378 -10.98 19.01 -4.37
CA VAL A 378 -10.80 17.61 -3.93
C VAL A 378 -12.13 16.96 -3.62
N THR A 379 -12.18 15.63 -3.74
CA THR A 379 -13.31 14.81 -3.30
C THR A 379 -13.03 14.22 -1.93
N GLU A 380 -14.03 14.30 -1.06
CA GLU A 380 -13.97 13.74 0.29
C GLU A 380 -15.04 12.65 0.42
N PHE A 381 -14.59 11.40 0.34
CA PHE A 381 -15.46 10.25 0.31
C PHE A 381 -16.22 10.08 1.63
N GLY A 382 -15.52 10.21 2.76
CA GLY A 382 -16.05 9.84 4.08
C GLY A 382 -17.24 10.68 4.53
N THR A 383 -17.34 11.93 4.07
CA THR A 383 -18.45 12.83 4.40
C THR A 383 -19.30 13.25 3.19
N GLY A 384 -18.98 12.74 1.98
CA GLY A 384 -19.78 13.00 0.78
C GLY A 384 -19.71 14.44 0.29
N ARG A 385 -18.50 15.03 0.31
CA ARG A 385 -18.28 16.45 -0.02
C ARG A 385 -17.32 16.64 -1.20
N VAL A 386 -17.44 17.81 -1.84
CA VAL A 386 -16.43 18.37 -2.75
C VAL A 386 -15.96 19.67 -2.12
N LEU A 387 -14.65 19.84 -2.04
CA LEU A 387 -14.02 20.94 -1.32
C LEU A 387 -13.12 21.72 -2.26
N GLY A 388 -13.27 23.04 -2.28
CA GLY A 388 -12.31 23.96 -2.89
C GLY A 388 -11.20 24.27 -1.89
N VAL A 389 -9.94 24.22 -2.31
CA VAL A 389 -8.76 24.34 -1.43
C VAL A 389 -7.92 25.55 -1.81
N ARG A 390 -7.52 26.31 -0.80
CA ARG A 390 -6.55 27.42 -0.88
C ARG A 390 -5.58 27.30 0.30
N ALA A 391 -4.44 28.00 0.25
CA ALA A 391 -3.42 27.90 1.30
C ALA A 391 -4.01 28.23 2.70
N GLY A 392 -4.12 27.20 3.55
CA GLY A 392 -4.64 27.27 4.91
C GLY A 392 -6.17 27.34 5.04
N ALA A 393 -6.93 27.21 3.96
CA ALA A 393 -8.39 27.34 3.97
C ALA A 393 -9.09 26.41 2.98
N HIS A 394 -10.32 26.04 3.29
CA HIS A 394 -11.18 25.30 2.37
C HIS A 394 -12.58 25.90 2.33
N GLU A 395 -13.30 25.65 1.25
CA GLU A 395 -14.72 25.92 1.11
C GLU A 395 -15.45 24.68 0.62
N VAL A 396 -16.69 24.49 1.08
CA VAL A 396 -17.52 23.37 0.66
C VAL A 396 -18.24 23.76 -0.63
N LEU A 397 -17.90 23.09 -1.73
CA LEU A 397 -18.52 23.30 -3.05
C LEU A 397 -19.76 22.43 -3.21
N ALA A 398 -19.74 21.19 -2.73
CA ALA A 398 -20.92 20.32 -2.74
C ALA A 398 -20.99 19.44 -1.50
N THR A 399 -22.21 19.04 -1.12
CA THR A 399 -22.50 18.10 -0.04
C THR A 399 -23.56 17.09 -0.46
N GLY A 400 -23.73 16.03 0.33
CA GLY A 400 -24.77 15.03 0.12
C GLY A 400 -24.51 14.09 -1.05
N LEU A 401 -23.25 13.97 -1.48
CA LEU A 401 -22.84 13.03 -2.52
C LEU A 401 -22.56 11.66 -1.90
N ALA A 402 -23.02 10.58 -2.55
CA ALA A 402 -22.76 9.21 -2.15
C ALA A 402 -21.42 8.72 -2.72
N GLY A 403 -20.36 8.82 -1.92
CA GLY A 403 -19.02 8.31 -2.27
C GLY A 403 -18.38 9.03 -3.47
N PRO A 404 -18.18 10.36 -3.42
CA PRO A 404 -17.42 11.08 -4.44
C PRO A 404 -15.95 10.64 -4.41
N VAL A 405 -15.37 10.33 -5.58
CA VAL A 405 -13.98 9.81 -5.66
C VAL A 405 -13.15 10.40 -6.80
N GLY A 406 -13.70 10.51 -8.00
CA GLY A 406 -13.00 11.09 -9.16
C GLY A 406 -13.45 12.53 -9.39
N ILE A 407 -12.54 13.38 -9.85
CA ILE A 407 -12.82 14.79 -10.14
C ILE A 407 -12.02 15.25 -11.34
N ASP A 408 -12.61 16.09 -12.19
CA ASP A 408 -11.93 16.76 -13.30
C ASP A 408 -12.42 18.20 -13.43
N ALA A 409 -11.52 19.11 -13.77
CA ALA A 409 -11.84 20.53 -13.90
C ALA A 409 -12.35 20.89 -15.30
N THR A 410 -13.32 21.79 -15.36
CA THR A 410 -13.83 22.31 -16.63
C THR A 410 -13.28 23.70 -16.93
N ASP A 411 -13.27 24.07 -18.22
CA ASP A 411 -12.68 25.33 -18.69
C ASP A 411 -13.45 26.57 -18.18
N ASP A 412 -14.73 26.39 -17.84
CA ASP A 412 -15.62 27.42 -17.26
C ASP A 412 -15.54 27.50 -15.72
N GLY A 413 -14.63 26.75 -15.08
CA GLY A 413 -14.40 26.80 -13.64
C GLY A 413 -15.33 25.95 -12.78
N ALA A 414 -16.16 25.09 -13.40
CA ALA A 414 -16.90 24.04 -12.70
C ALA A 414 -16.04 22.77 -12.53
N TYR A 415 -16.60 21.78 -11.83
CA TYR A 415 -15.96 20.48 -11.63
C TYR A 415 -16.91 19.35 -12.01
N LEU A 416 -16.42 18.34 -12.70
CA LEU A 416 -17.10 17.06 -12.87
C LEU A 416 -16.66 16.15 -11.73
N VAL A 417 -17.59 15.41 -11.14
CA VAL A 417 -17.31 14.53 -9.99
C VAL A 417 -17.98 13.18 -10.20
N ALA A 418 -17.19 12.10 -10.13
CA ALA A 418 -17.69 10.74 -10.12
C ALA A 418 -18.20 10.38 -8.72
N GLU A 419 -19.50 10.18 -8.61
CA GLU A 419 -20.20 9.80 -7.39
C GLU A 419 -20.42 8.28 -7.42
N SER A 420 -19.40 7.55 -6.93
CA SER A 420 -19.29 6.10 -7.10
C SER A 420 -20.46 5.35 -6.47
N GLY A 421 -20.88 5.78 -5.28
CA GLY A 421 -21.99 5.18 -4.54
C GLY A 421 -23.36 5.43 -5.16
N ALA A 422 -23.51 6.45 -6.01
CA ALA A 422 -24.75 6.76 -6.73
C ALA A 422 -24.74 6.32 -8.20
N GLY A 423 -23.62 5.77 -8.71
CA GLY A 423 -23.56 5.28 -10.09
C GLY A 423 -23.70 6.40 -11.14
N ARG A 424 -23.15 7.59 -10.87
CA ARG A 424 -23.31 8.77 -11.74
C ARG A 424 -22.11 9.71 -11.73
N VAL A 425 -22.06 10.62 -12.70
CA VAL A 425 -21.19 11.80 -12.70
C VAL A 425 -22.05 13.04 -12.57
N VAL A 426 -21.66 13.94 -11.66
CA VAL A 426 -22.32 15.23 -11.45
C VAL A 426 -21.41 16.38 -11.88
N ARG A 427 -22.00 17.45 -12.42
CA ARG A 427 -21.32 18.74 -12.59
C ARG A 427 -21.62 19.61 -11.38
N VAL A 428 -20.59 20.08 -10.69
CA VAL A 428 -20.63 20.98 -9.54
C VAL A 428 -20.24 22.39 -9.99
N ASP A 429 -21.11 23.35 -9.71
CA ASP A 429 -20.96 24.76 -10.09
C ASP A 429 -21.36 25.65 -8.91
N GLY A 430 -20.36 26.17 -8.22
CA GLY A 430 -20.54 26.75 -6.89
C GLY A 430 -21.19 25.73 -5.95
N SER A 431 -22.30 26.10 -5.30
CA SER A 431 -23.05 25.23 -4.36
C SER A 431 -24.09 24.31 -5.01
N ARG A 432 -24.25 24.37 -6.34
CA ARG A 432 -25.24 23.56 -7.08
C ARG A 432 -24.54 22.39 -7.75
N HIS A 433 -25.20 21.24 -7.78
CA HIS A 433 -24.75 20.12 -8.59
C HIS A 433 -25.91 19.47 -9.37
N GLN A 434 -25.60 18.96 -10.56
CA GLN A 434 -26.57 18.29 -11.43
C GLN A 434 -25.95 17.04 -12.06
N THR A 435 -26.74 15.98 -12.21
CA THR A 435 -26.30 14.77 -12.91
C THR A 435 -26.11 15.06 -14.40
N VAL A 436 -24.96 14.66 -14.95
CA VAL A 436 -24.63 14.79 -16.38
C VAL A 436 -24.42 13.44 -17.07
N VAL A 437 -24.07 12.40 -16.30
CA VAL A 437 -24.03 11.01 -16.75
C VAL A 437 -24.58 10.14 -15.62
N ASP A 438 -25.43 9.18 -15.92
CA ASP A 438 -26.05 8.24 -14.97
C ASP A 438 -25.96 6.78 -15.47
N GLU A 439 -26.61 5.85 -14.78
CA GLU A 439 -26.65 4.41 -15.13
C GLU A 439 -25.26 3.72 -15.15
N LEU A 440 -24.30 4.27 -14.42
CA LEU A 440 -22.99 3.67 -14.15
C LEU A 440 -23.09 2.73 -12.94
N VAL A 441 -22.19 1.75 -12.80
CA VAL A 441 -22.23 0.85 -11.62
C VAL A 441 -21.38 1.42 -10.48
N ARG A 442 -20.09 1.67 -10.73
CA ARG A 442 -19.17 2.31 -9.77
C ARG A 442 -18.17 3.19 -10.53
N PRO A 443 -18.57 4.40 -10.95
CA PRO A 443 -17.65 5.33 -11.59
C PRO A 443 -16.55 5.74 -10.61
N GLN A 444 -15.30 5.78 -11.09
CA GLN A 444 -14.12 6.17 -10.32
C GLN A 444 -13.36 7.28 -11.06
N GLY A 445 -12.23 7.00 -11.70
CA GLY A 445 -11.49 7.97 -12.48
C GLY A 445 -12.32 8.57 -13.63
N ILE A 446 -12.16 9.88 -13.84
CA ILE A 446 -12.75 10.60 -14.97
C ILE A 446 -11.72 11.53 -15.62
N ALA A 447 -11.79 11.68 -16.94
CA ALA A 447 -10.96 12.62 -17.70
C ALA A 447 -11.74 13.19 -18.90
N ARG A 448 -11.57 14.47 -19.21
CA ARG A 448 -12.27 15.14 -20.31
C ARG A 448 -11.38 15.39 -21.53
N ALA A 449 -12.00 15.30 -22.71
CA ALA A 449 -11.46 15.80 -23.97
C ALA A 449 -12.55 16.60 -24.71
N GLY A 450 -12.54 17.93 -24.56
CA GLY A 450 -13.58 18.80 -25.12
C GLY A 450 -14.96 18.46 -24.54
N ARG A 451 -15.83 17.90 -25.37
CA ARG A 451 -17.19 17.44 -24.99
C ARG A 451 -17.26 15.98 -24.56
N THR A 452 -16.20 15.22 -24.76
CA THR A 452 -16.16 13.80 -24.42
C THR A 452 -15.68 13.64 -22.99
N LEU A 453 -16.43 12.93 -22.17
CA LEU A 453 -16.02 12.47 -20.85
C LEU A 453 -15.64 10.99 -20.93
N TYR A 454 -14.44 10.66 -20.49
CA TYR A 454 -14.01 9.29 -20.26
C TYR A 454 -14.23 8.94 -18.80
N VAL A 455 -14.85 7.79 -18.55
CA VAL A 455 -15.19 7.31 -17.21
C VAL A 455 -14.70 5.89 -17.02
N VAL A 456 -13.92 5.66 -15.97
CA VAL A 456 -13.61 4.33 -15.46
C VAL A 456 -14.79 3.85 -14.63
N ASP A 457 -15.55 2.86 -15.12
CA ASP A 457 -16.62 2.21 -14.35
C ASP A 457 -16.06 0.89 -13.78
N ALA A 458 -15.51 0.95 -12.57
CA ALA A 458 -14.89 -0.19 -11.90
C ALA A 458 -15.90 -1.31 -11.61
N GLY A 459 -17.19 -0.97 -11.47
CA GLY A 459 -18.24 -1.95 -11.26
C GLY A 459 -18.51 -2.81 -12.50
N ARG A 460 -18.28 -2.25 -13.70
CA ARG A 460 -18.34 -2.98 -14.98
C ARG A 460 -16.97 -3.37 -15.53
N ARG A 461 -15.89 -2.93 -14.90
CA ARG A 461 -14.50 -3.14 -15.34
C ARG A 461 -14.24 -2.64 -16.76
N GLN A 462 -14.67 -1.41 -17.03
CA GLN A 462 -14.62 -0.82 -18.36
C GLN A 462 -14.22 0.66 -18.33
N VAL A 463 -13.79 1.17 -19.49
CA VAL A 463 -13.71 2.60 -19.79
C VAL A 463 -14.81 2.97 -20.78
N LEU A 464 -15.60 3.98 -20.42
CA LEU A 464 -16.71 4.50 -21.22
C LEU A 464 -16.37 5.91 -21.73
N ALA A 465 -16.63 6.18 -23.00
CA ALA A 465 -16.71 7.53 -23.54
C ALA A 465 -18.17 7.99 -23.58
N VAL A 466 -18.43 9.23 -23.14
CA VAL A 466 -19.75 9.85 -23.18
C VAL A 466 -19.64 11.25 -23.79
N ASP A 467 -20.40 11.55 -24.85
CA ASP A 467 -20.53 12.93 -25.33
C ASP A 467 -21.52 13.69 -24.44
N LEU A 468 -21.02 14.72 -23.74
CA LEU A 468 -21.76 15.44 -22.70
C LEU A 468 -22.94 16.28 -23.22
N GLY A 469 -23.10 16.50 -24.53
CA GLY A 469 -24.25 17.25 -25.03
C GLY A 469 -25.24 16.45 -25.86
N THR A 470 -24.92 15.22 -26.24
CA THR A 470 -25.87 14.29 -26.88
C THR A 470 -26.24 13.11 -25.97
N GLY A 471 -25.40 12.80 -24.97
CA GLY A 471 -25.54 11.63 -24.12
C GLY A 471 -25.13 10.32 -24.79
N ALA A 472 -24.58 10.36 -26.02
CA ALA A 472 -24.11 9.18 -26.73
C ALA A 472 -22.99 8.48 -25.96
N ARG A 473 -23.08 7.15 -25.83
CA ARG A 473 -22.15 6.33 -25.04
C ARG A 473 -21.44 5.31 -25.91
N GLN A 474 -20.14 5.12 -25.67
CA GLN A 474 -19.33 4.07 -26.29
C GLN A 474 -18.44 3.42 -25.24
N VAL A 475 -18.53 2.09 -25.09
CA VAL A 475 -17.53 1.33 -24.33
C VAL A 475 -16.25 1.30 -25.15
N ILE A 476 -15.16 1.83 -24.61
CA ILE A 476 -13.85 1.85 -25.27
C ILE A 476 -13.09 0.56 -25.01
N ALA A 477 -13.14 0.10 -23.76
CA ALA A 477 -12.50 -1.13 -23.33
C ALA A 477 -13.28 -1.75 -22.18
N GLU A 478 -13.34 -3.08 -22.12
CA GLU A 478 -14.03 -3.83 -21.07
C GLU A 478 -13.20 -5.06 -20.67
N GLY A 479 -13.50 -5.65 -19.51
CA GLY A 479 -12.72 -6.75 -18.97
C GLY A 479 -11.35 -6.31 -18.42
N LEU A 480 -11.24 -5.04 -18.03
CA LEU A 480 -10.01 -4.49 -17.49
C LEU A 480 -9.74 -5.01 -16.06
N PRO A 481 -8.46 -5.16 -15.66
CA PRO A 481 -8.06 -5.55 -14.30
C PRO A 481 -8.20 -4.37 -13.30
N ILE A 482 -9.41 -3.81 -13.20
CA ILE A 482 -9.76 -2.74 -12.26
C ILE A 482 -10.79 -3.25 -11.25
N GLY A 483 -10.70 -2.73 -10.04
CA GLY A 483 -11.50 -3.16 -8.90
C GLY A 483 -11.13 -4.56 -8.41
N PRO A 484 -11.88 -5.08 -7.43
CA PRO A 484 -11.61 -6.39 -6.87
C PRO A 484 -11.88 -7.53 -7.87
N PRO A 485 -11.19 -8.67 -7.74
CA PRO A 485 -11.44 -9.86 -8.53
C PRO A 485 -12.91 -10.29 -8.47
N PRO A 486 -13.48 -10.88 -9.55
CA PRO A 486 -14.85 -11.36 -9.55
C PRO A 486 -15.12 -12.34 -8.39
N GLY A 487 -16.18 -12.07 -7.62
CA GLY A 487 -16.56 -12.89 -6.46
C GLY A 487 -15.82 -12.53 -5.15
N VAL A 488 -14.81 -11.66 -5.20
CA VAL A 488 -14.12 -11.16 -4.01
C VAL A 488 -14.82 -9.90 -3.52
N THR A 489 -15.19 -9.88 -2.25
CA THR A 489 -15.60 -8.66 -1.53
C THR A 489 -14.47 -8.28 -0.58
N PRO A 490 -13.64 -7.27 -0.91
CA PRO A 490 -12.59 -6.81 -0.01
C PRO A 490 -13.18 -6.33 1.32
N LYS A 491 -12.49 -6.63 2.41
CA LYS A 491 -12.80 -6.04 3.72
C LYS A 491 -12.21 -4.62 3.79
N PRO A 492 -12.83 -3.70 4.54
CA PRO A 492 -12.29 -2.35 4.72
C PRO A 492 -10.88 -2.38 5.30
N LEU A 493 -10.00 -1.55 4.78
CA LEU A 493 -8.66 -1.34 5.33
C LEU A 493 -8.72 -0.07 6.17
N ASN A 494 -8.85 -0.19 7.50
CA ASN A 494 -9.19 0.96 8.34
C ASN A 494 -8.03 1.96 8.57
N GLY A 495 -6.84 1.67 8.07
CA GLY A 495 -5.65 2.51 8.21
C GLY A 495 -4.96 2.34 9.57
N MET A 496 -3.93 3.16 9.79
CA MET A 496 -3.11 3.12 11.00
C MET A 496 -2.93 4.53 11.56
N PRO A 497 -3.93 5.11 12.25
CA PRO A 497 -3.83 6.49 12.74
C PRO A 497 -2.68 6.66 13.76
N PRO A 498 -1.95 7.79 13.76
CA PRO A 498 -2.09 8.93 12.85
C PRO A 498 -1.32 8.77 11.51
N PHE A 499 -0.61 7.65 11.29
CA PHE A 499 0.25 7.45 10.10
C PHE A 499 -0.52 7.34 8.79
N SER A 500 -1.70 6.71 8.79
CA SER A 500 -2.59 6.62 7.63
C SER A 500 -4.05 6.53 8.06
N GLY A 501 -4.95 7.01 7.20
CA GLY A 501 -6.40 6.83 7.34
C GLY A 501 -6.95 5.65 6.52
N PRO A 502 -8.28 5.43 6.54
CA PRO A 502 -8.90 4.25 5.94
C PRO A 502 -8.72 4.21 4.43
N GLN A 503 -8.12 3.13 3.92
CA GLN A 503 -7.78 2.96 2.51
C GLN A 503 -8.89 2.24 1.73
N GLY A 504 -9.08 2.62 0.46
CA GLY A 504 -10.10 2.02 -0.40
C GLY A 504 -9.75 2.13 -1.89
N PRO A 505 -10.49 1.42 -2.75
CA PRO A 505 -10.13 1.25 -4.15
C PRO A 505 -10.38 2.52 -4.95
N PHE A 506 -9.47 2.81 -5.88
CA PHE A 506 -9.61 3.88 -6.86
C PHE A 506 -8.79 3.53 -8.10
N ALA A 507 -9.48 3.39 -9.23
CA ALA A 507 -8.88 3.31 -10.55
C ALA A 507 -9.01 4.68 -11.22
N GLY A 508 -7.92 5.45 -11.18
CA GLY A 508 -7.76 6.74 -11.81
C GLY A 508 -7.60 6.63 -13.33
N ILE A 509 -7.80 7.75 -14.00
CA ILE A 509 -7.56 7.91 -15.43
C ILE A 509 -7.01 9.30 -15.70
N THR A 510 -6.02 9.38 -16.58
CA THR A 510 -5.48 10.66 -17.05
C THR A 510 -5.28 10.64 -18.56
N ARG A 511 -5.28 11.82 -19.17
CA ARG A 511 -5.17 11.97 -20.63
C ARG A 511 -3.84 12.61 -20.99
N HIS A 512 -3.09 11.95 -21.85
CA HIS A 512 -1.91 12.51 -22.49
C HIS A 512 -2.30 13.49 -23.62
N PRO A 513 -1.49 14.52 -23.94
CA PRO A 513 -1.80 15.48 -25.00
C PRO A 513 -2.12 14.86 -26.38
N ASP A 514 -1.48 13.73 -26.73
CA ASP A 514 -1.74 13.00 -27.97
C ASP A 514 -3.10 12.27 -28.02
N GLY A 515 -3.83 12.23 -26.91
CA GLY A 515 -5.12 11.56 -26.78
C GLY A 515 -5.08 10.18 -26.12
N THR A 516 -3.90 9.66 -25.79
CA THR A 516 -3.76 8.42 -25.02
C THR A 516 -4.40 8.57 -23.64
N LEU A 517 -5.16 7.56 -23.22
CA LEU A 517 -5.72 7.48 -21.87
C LEU A 517 -4.92 6.48 -21.04
N PHE A 518 -4.32 6.95 -19.96
CA PHE A 518 -3.67 6.08 -18.98
C PHE A 518 -4.63 5.75 -17.85
N ILE A 519 -4.68 4.49 -17.43
CA ILE A 519 -5.59 3.98 -16.40
C ILE A 519 -4.77 3.28 -15.34
N SER A 520 -5.04 3.56 -14.06
CA SER A 520 -4.47 2.77 -12.98
C SER A 520 -5.32 1.52 -12.76
N ALA A 521 -4.71 0.37 -13.03
CA ALA A 521 -5.33 -0.93 -12.85
C ALA A 521 -5.09 -1.41 -11.42
N ASP A 522 -5.95 -0.95 -10.52
CA ASP A 522 -5.89 -1.23 -9.08
C ASP A 522 -6.24 -2.70 -8.73
N GLY A 523 -6.72 -3.48 -9.69
CA GLY A 523 -7.03 -4.90 -9.53
C GLY A 523 -5.81 -5.82 -9.67
N ASP A 524 -4.90 -5.52 -10.61
CA ASP A 524 -3.67 -6.31 -10.84
C ASP A 524 -2.36 -5.55 -10.55
N GLY A 525 -2.44 -4.28 -10.14
CA GLY A 525 -1.27 -3.49 -9.77
C GLY A 525 -0.48 -3.02 -10.98
N SER A 526 -1.17 -2.59 -12.04
CA SER A 526 -0.52 -2.14 -13.27
C SER A 526 -1.03 -0.79 -13.78
N VAL A 527 -0.38 -0.29 -14.83
CA VAL A 527 -0.83 0.85 -15.62
C VAL A 527 -1.12 0.40 -17.04
N LEU A 528 -2.27 0.81 -17.56
CA LEU A 528 -2.72 0.53 -18.91
C LEU A 528 -2.77 1.81 -19.74
N ALA A 529 -2.60 1.70 -21.05
CA ALA A 529 -2.76 2.78 -22.01
C ALA A 529 -3.76 2.39 -23.09
N LEU A 530 -4.78 3.21 -23.29
CA LEU A 530 -5.66 3.15 -24.45
C LEU A 530 -5.21 4.20 -25.45
N HIS A 531 -4.62 3.74 -26.55
CA HIS A 531 -4.16 4.58 -27.65
C HIS A 531 -5.29 4.79 -28.65
N PRO A 532 -5.65 6.03 -29.00
CA PRO A 532 -6.48 6.27 -30.16
C PRO A 532 -5.73 5.83 -31.41
N VAL A 533 -6.32 4.89 -32.15
CA VAL A 533 -5.87 4.53 -33.49
C VAL A 533 -6.62 5.46 -34.43
N GLY A 534 -5.89 6.28 -35.20
CA GLY A 534 -6.51 7.11 -36.23
C GLY A 534 -7.38 6.28 -37.18
N PRO A 535 -8.27 6.93 -37.96
CA PRO A 535 -8.96 6.24 -39.04
C PRO A 535 -8.00 5.56 -40.02
#